data_AF-A0A414FHV1-F1
#
_entry.id   AF-A0A414FHV1-F1
#
_cell.length_a   1.000
_cell.length_b   1.000
_cell.length_c   1.000
_cell.angle_alpha   90.00
_cell.angle_beta   90.00
_cell.angle_gamma   90.00
#
_symmetry.space_group_name_H-M   'P 1'
#
loop_
_entity.id
_entity.type
_entity.pdbx_description
1 polymer ?
#
loop_
_entity_poly.entity_id
_entity_poly.type
_entity_poly.pdbx_seq_one_letter_code
_entity_poly.pdbx_strand_id
1 'polypeptide(L)' 'MKKIKNLTVKMTYRVGLGNVEVPDDVYDSLAKCYDEGGDVPMPNESDEYSAEASEWLSDNIREADAMDWEYEIEDFEE' A
#
# COMPACT_ATOMS: atom_id res chain seq x y z
N MET A 1 -26.97 23.76 1.83
CA MET A 1 -26.07 22.88 1.06
C MET A 1 -24.99 23.75 0.45
N LYS A 2 -23.72 23.33 0.54
CA LYS A 2 -22.60 24.01 -0.12
C LYS A 2 -22.10 23.15 -1.29
N LYS A 3 -21.49 23.77 -2.29
CA LYS A 3 -20.76 23.08 -3.37
C LYS A 3 -19.28 23.20 -3.10
N ILE A 4 -18.52 22.14 -3.36
CA ILE A 4 -17.06 22.14 -3.32
C ILE A 4 -16.61 22.11 -4.79
N LYS A 5 -15.70 23.00 -5.17
CA LYS A 5 -15.14 23.03 -6.53
C LYS A 5 -14.09 21.95 -6.72
N ASN A 6 -13.18 21.83 -5.75
CA ASN A 6 -12.12 20.83 -5.74
C ASN A 6 -11.91 20.25 -4.36
N LEU A 7 -11.66 18.94 -4.28
CA LEU A 7 -11.31 18.23 -3.06
C LEU A 7 -10.33 17.11 -3.41
N THR A 8 -9.11 17.21 -2.89
CA THR A 8 -8.13 16.13 -2.94
C THR A 8 -7.97 15.54 -1.55
N VAL A 9 -8.14 14.23 -1.44
CA VAL A 9 -7.99 13.51 -0.18
C VAL A 9 -6.98 12.39 -0.39
N LYS A 10 -5.95 12.37 0.44
CA LYS A 10 -5.10 11.19 0.60
C LYS A 10 -5.72 10.29 1.64
N MET A 11 -5.76 9.01 1.31
CA MET A 11 -6.36 7.99 2.12
C MET A 11 -5.30 6.97 2.48
N THR A 12 -5.14 6.70 3.76
CA THR A 12 -4.19 5.71 4.28
C THR A 12 -4.96 4.66 5.04
N TYR A 13 -4.72 3.40 4.70
CA TYR A 13 -5.34 2.26 5.38
C TYR A 13 -4.27 1.27 5.81
N ARG A 14 -4.50 0.64 6.97
CA ARG A 14 -3.54 -0.30 7.58
C ARG A 14 -4.12 -1.70 7.57
N VAL A 15 -3.41 -2.64 6.98
CA VAL A 15 -3.77 -4.07 6.97
C VAL A 15 -2.77 -4.85 7.81
N GLY A 16 -3.27 -5.77 8.63
CA GLY A 16 -2.47 -6.71 9.41
C GLY A 16 -2.70 -8.13 8.92
N LEU A 17 -1.66 -8.77 8.42
CA LEU A 17 -1.68 -10.18 7.98
C LEU A 17 -0.85 -11.02 8.95
N GLY A 18 -1.33 -12.23 9.28
CA GLY A 18 -0.65 -13.14 10.19
C GLY A 18 -0.81 -14.59 9.76
N ASN A 19 0.23 -15.40 9.94
CA ASN A 19 0.28 -16.81 9.51
C ASN A 19 -0.05 -17.01 8.02
N VAL A 20 0.43 -16.12 7.15
CA VAL A 20 0.28 -16.24 5.70
C VAL A 20 1.48 -17.00 5.14
N GLU A 21 1.20 -18.03 4.35
CA GLU A 21 2.23 -18.73 3.57
C GLU A 21 2.42 -17.99 2.25
N VAL A 22 3.68 -17.69 1.90
CA VAL A 22 4.06 -17.05 0.65
C VAL A 22 5.18 -17.85 -0.03
N PRO A 23 5.29 -17.78 -1.36
CA PRO A 23 6.45 -18.29 -2.09
C PRO A 23 7.79 -17.71 -1.59
N ASP A 24 8.89 -18.46 -1.77
CA ASP A 24 10.23 -18.08 -1.26
C ASP A 24 10.71 -16.73 -1.83
N ASP A 25 10.47 -16.47 -3.11
CA ASP A 25 10.82 -15.23 -3.81
C ASP A 25 10.04 -14.02 -3.27
N VAL A 26 8.74 -14.17 -3.02
CA VAL A 26 7.93 -13.15 -2.34
C VAL A 26 8.44 -12.87 -0.94
N TYR A 27 8.78 -13.92 -0.17
CA TYR A 27 9.34 -13.78 1.17
C TYR A 27 10.65 -12.99 1.15
N ASP A 28 11.59 -13.38 0.30
CA ASP A 28 12.90 -12.75 0.18
C ASP A 28 12.77 -11.28 -0.28
N SER A 29 11.86 -11.01 -1.23
CA SER A 29 11.56 -9.66 -1.70
C SER A 29 11.00 -8.77 -0.58
N LEU A 30 10.00 -9.26 0.18
CA LEU A 30 9.43 -8.54 1.33
C LEU A 30 10.47 -8.27 2.43
N ALA A 31 11.30 -9.28 2.76
CA ALA A 31 12.35 -9.16 3.75
C ALA A 31 13.38 -8.10 3.34
N LYS A 32 13.78 -8.07 2.07
CA LYS A 32 14.71 -7.07 1.56
C LYS A 32 14.13 -5.66 1.61
N CYS A 33 12.88 -5.46 1.16
CA CYS A 33 12.22 -4.16 1.28
C CYS A 33 12.17 -3.68 2.74
N TYR A 34 11.91 -4.60 3.68
CA TYR A 34 11.96 -4.29 5.11
C TYR A 34 13.34 -3.85 5.59
N ASP A 35 14.39 -4.60 5.23
CA ASP A 35 15.78 -4.28 5.60
C ASP A 35 16.25 -2.93 5.02
N GLU A 36 15.66 -2.49 3.90
CA GLU A 36 15.97 -1.22 3.22
C GLU A 36 15.11 -0.03 3.67
N GLY A 37 14.18 -0.23 4.62
CA GLY A 37 13.38 0.86 5.21
C GLY A 37 11.87 0.59 5.29
N GLY A 38 11.41 -0.51 4.67
CA GLY A 38 10.01 -0.95 4.69
C GLY A 38 9.14 -0.41 3.56
N ASP A 39 9.69 0.43 2.68
CA ASP A 39 8.97 0.94 1.52
C ASP A 39 8.97 -0.13 0.39
N VAL A 40 7.77 -0.46 -0.09
CA VAL A 40 7.59 -1.30 -1.28
C VAL A 40 7.08 -0.41 -2.40
N PRO A 41 7.80 -0.28 -3.54
CA PRO A 41 7.37 0.54 -4.66
C PRO A 41 6.08 0.00 -5.29
N MET A 42 5.40 0.84 -6.07
CA MET A 42 4.28 0.37 -6.89
C MET A 42 4.76 -0.67 -7.91
N PRO A 43 3.91 -1.64 -8.33
CA PRO A 43 4.32 -2.67 -9.29
C PRO A 43 4.87 -2.16 -10.62
N ASN A 44 4.52 -0.94 -11.04
CA ASN A 44 5.03 -0.31 -12.26
C ASN A 44 6.35 0.47 -12.04
N GLU A 45 6.79 0.61 -10.80
CA GLU A 45 8.01 1.32 -10.38
C GLU A 45 9.01 0.37 -9.70
N SER A 46 8.62 -0.89 -9.46
CA SER A 46 9.44 -1.91 -8.83
C SER A 46 10.59 -2.35 -9.72
N ASP A 47 11.73 -2.65 -9.09
CA ASP A 47 12.89 -3.28 -9.71
C ASP A 47 12.84 -4.82 -9.58
N GLU A 48 13.89 -5.49 -10.05
CA GLU A 48 14.00 -6.96 -9.99
C GLU A 48 13.92 -7.53 -8.56
N TYR A 49 14.16 -6.71 -7.54
CA TYR A 49 14.19 -7.14 -6.14
C TYR A 49 12.88 -6.89 -5.41
N SER A 50 12.09 -5.92 -5.86
CA SER A 50 10.84 -5.50 -5.23
C SER A 50 9.59 -5.96 -5.99
N ALA A 51 9.75 -6.42 -7.25
CA ALA A 51 8.63 -6.83 -8.10
C ALA A 51 7.69 -7.85 -7.44
N GLU A 52 8.25 -8.92 -6.86
CA GLU A 52 7.46 -9.99 -6.23
C GLU A 52 6.69 -9.48 -5.00
N ALA A 53 7.31 -8.65 -4.16
CA ALA A 53 6.63 -8.02 -3.03
C ALA A 53 5.52 -7.08 -3.49
N SER A 54 5.79 -6.21 -4.48
CA SER A 54 4.83 -5.26 -5.02
C SER A 54 3.61 -5.96 -5.63
N GLU A 55 3.82 -6.98 -6.46
CA GLU A 55 2.76 -7.75 -7.11
C GLU A 55 1.94 -8.50 -6.05
N TRP A 56 2.60 -9.22 -5.14
CA TRP A 56 1.91 -9.99 -4.12
C TRP A 56 1.06 -9.10 -3.20
N LEU A 57 1.59 -7.97 -2.73
CA LEU A 57 0.83 -7.04 -1.88
C LEU A 57 -0.36 -6.45 -2.65
N SER A 58 -0.18 -6.06 -3.92
CA SER A 58 -1.27 -5.55 -4.76
C SER A 58 -2.39 -6.58 -4.96
N ASP A 59 -2.05 -7.86 -5.09
CA ASP A 59 -3.04 -8.91 -5.32
C ASP A 59 -3.77 -9.34 -4.04
N ASN A 60 -3.07 -9.35 -2.91
CA ASN A 60 -3.55 -9.94 -1.65
C ASN A 60 -4.06 -8.92 -0.63
N ILE A 61 -3.69 -7.64 -0.73
CA ILE A 61 -4.18 -6.59 0.16
C ILE A 61 -5.29 -5.80 -0.53
N ARG A 62 -6.48 -5.80 0.06
CA ARG A 62 -7.59 -4.96 -0.39
C ARG A 62 -7.96 -3.94 0.67
N GLU A 63 -8.52 -2.84 0.21
CA GLU A 63 -9.09 -1.77 1.05
C GLU A 63 -10.05 -2.33 2.11
N ALA A 64 -10.84 -3.35 1.74
CA ALA A 64 -11.79 -4.00 2.64
C ALA A 64 -11.14 -4.78 3.81
N ASP A 65 -9.84 -5.08 3.72
CA ASP A 65 -9.08 -5.79 4.76
C ASP A 65 -8.48 -4.82 5.81
N ALA A 66 -8.73 -3.53 5.66
CA ALA A 66 -8.20 -2.49 6.55
C ALA A 66 -8.72 -2.63 7.99
N MET A 67 -7.77 -2.67 8.92
CA MET A 67 -8.04 -2.58 10.36
C MET A 67 -8.37 -1.14 10.77
N ASP A 68 -7.65 -0.18 10.19
CA ASP A 68 -7.75 1.25 10.48
C ASP A 68 -7.67 2.08 9.20
N TRP A 69 -8.30 3.26 9.23
CA TRP A 69 -8.45 4.18 8.11
C TRP A 69 -8.17 5.61 8.55
N GLU A 70 -7.42 6.35 7.76
CA GLU A 70 -7.13 7.76 7.96
C GLU A 70 -7.34 8.55 6.66
N TYR A 71 -7.91 9.75 6.79
CA TYR A 71 -8.13 10.67 5.69
C TYR A 71 -7.36 11.97 5.94
N GLU A 72 -6.60 12.39 4.95
CA GLU A 72 -5.87 13.66 4.93
C GLU A 72 -6.42 14.50 3.77
N ILE A 73 -6.96 15.69 4.06
CA ILE A 73 -7.38 16.64 3.02
C ILE A 73 -6.12 17.37 2.56
N GLU A 74 -5.67 17.06 1.35
CA GLU A 74 -4.46 17.67 0.76
C GLU A 74 -4.79 18.98 0.02
N ASP A 75 -5.99 19.09 -0.56
CA ASP A 75 -6.45 20.32 -1.22
C ASP A 75 -7.97 20.50 -1.09
N PHE A 76 -8.41 21.75 -0.93
CA PHE A 76 -9.81 22.12 -0.80
C PHE A 76 -10.09 23.49 -1.42
N GLU A 77 -10.96 23.52 -2.45
CA GLU A 77 -11.43 24.75 -3.09
C GLU A 77 -12.96 24.86 -2.97
N GLU A 78 -13.45 25.97 -2.39
CA GLU A 78 -14.88 26.29 -2.21
C GLU A 78 -15.50 26.96 -3.45
#